data_AF-A0A967T3J0-F1
#
_entry.id   AF-A0A967T3J0-F1
#
_cell.length_a   1.000
_cell.length_b   1.000
_cell.length_c   1.000
_cell.angle_alpha   90.00
_cell.angle_beta   90.00
_cell.angle_gamma   90.00
#
_symmetry.space_group_name_H-M   'P 1'
#
loop_
_entity.id
_entity.type
_entity.pdbx_description
1 polymer ?
#
loop_
_entity_poly.entity_id
_entity_poly.type
_entity_poly.pdbx_seq_one_letter_code
_entity_poly.pdbx_strand_id
1 'polypeptide(L)'
;MNTTRKRNGMSILTTVILVYIGLCAFLYLTQRSMIYFRTPETRHVAAEDLRLELDGATVQIWRLNANGRDAIIYFGGNAENVAYNVEDFSSFFPDKAI
;
A
#
# COMPACT_ATOMS: atom_id res chain seq x y z
N MET A 1 50.93 -28.77 -13.40
CA MET A 1 49.48 -29.03 -13.29
C MET A 1 48.72 -28.06 -12.34
N ASN A 2 49.31 -26.93 -11.91
CA ASN A 2 48.68 -26.01 -10.93
C ASN A 2 48.08 -24.73 -11.54
N THR A 3 48.46 -24.37 -12.76
CA THR A 3 48.05 -23.11 -13.43
C THR A 3 46.60 -23.17 -13.92
N THR A 4 46.16 -24.31 -14.43
CA THR A 4 44.78 -24.54 -14.91
C THR A 4 43.76 -24.48 -13.79
N ARG A 5 44.07 -25.07 -12.62
CA ARG A 5 43.19 -25.05 -11.44
C ARG A 5 43.00 -23.64 -10.88
N LYS A 6 44.06 -22.83 -10.83
CA LYS A 6 44.00 -21.42 -10.41
C LYS A 6 43.20 -20.56 -11.40
N ARG A 7 43.39 -20.78 -12.71
CA ARG A 7 42.63 -20.10 -13.77
C ARG A 7 41.13 -20.39 -13.69
N ASN A 8 40.76 -21.65 -13.47
CA ASN A 8 39.36 -22.05 -13.34
C ASN A 8 38.71 -21.48 -12.07
N GLY A 9 39.42 -21.46 -10.94
CA GLY A 9 38.93 -20.84 -9.70
C GLY A 9 38.71 -19.33 -9.83
N MET A 10 39.62 -18.63 -10.52
CA MET A 10 39.46 -17.20 -10.82
C MET A 10 38.22 -16.95 -11.69
N SER A 11 37.99 -17.77 -12.73
CA SER A 11 36.80 -17.66 -13.57
C SER A 11 35.51 -17.86 -12.79
N ILE A 12 35.43 -18.86 -11.91
CA ILE A 12 34.26 -19.11 -11.06
C ILE A 12 34.00 -17.90 -10.15
N LEU A 13 35.03 -17.38 -9.50
CA LEU A 13 34.89 -16.22 -8.61
C LEU A 13 34.40 -14.99 -9.38
N THR A 14 34.97 -14.71 -10.55
CA THR A 14 34.51 -13.61 -11.41
C THR A 14 33.05 -13.79 -11.83
N THR A 15 32.63 -15.01 -12.20
CA THR A 15 31.24 -15.30 -12.54
C THR A 15 30.30 -15.03 -11.37
N VAL A 16 30.65 -15.49 -10.16
CA VAL A 16 29.83 -15.25 -8.95
C VAL A 16 29.70 -13.75 -8.66
N ILE A 17 30.79 -12.99 -8.76
CA ILE A 17 30.77 -11.54 -8.56
C ILE A 17 29.88 -10.85 -9.59
N LEU A 18 29.99 -11.23 -10.86
CA LEU A 18 29.16 -10.66 -11.93
C LEU A 18 27.67 -10.96 -11.73
N VAL A 19 27.34 -12.19 -11.33
CA VAL A 19 25.96 -12.58 -11.00
C VAL A 19 25.44 -11.77 -9.81
N TYR A 20 26.24 -11.62 -8.75
CA TYR A 20 25.86 -10.86 -7.58
C TYR A 20 25.58 -9.39 -7.90
N ILE A 21 26.49 -8.74 -8.64
CA ILE A 21 26.31 -7.35 -9.09
C ILE A 21 25.07 -7.23 -9.98
N GLY A 22 24.85 -8.20 -10.88
CA GLY A 22 23.66 -8.25 -11.74
C GLY A 22 22.36 -8.33 -10.93
N LEU A 23 22.32 -9.17 -9.89
CA LEU A 23 21.17 -9.27 -8.99
C LEU A 23 20.95 -7.97 -8.21
N CYS A 24 22.00 -7.36 -7.67
CA CYS A 24 21.90 -6.07 -6.98
C CYS A 24 21.38 -4.97 -7.92
N ALA A 25 21.88 -4.91 -9.16
CA ALA A 25 21.42 -3.95 -10.16
C ALA A 25 19.95 -4.19 -10.53
N PHE A 26 19.56 -5.45 -10.75
CA PHE A 26 18.17 -5.82 -11.01
C PHE A 26 17.26 -5.35 -9.88
N LEU A 27 17.58 -5.70 -8.63
CA LEU A 27 16.82 -5.29 -7.46
C LEU A 27 16.77 -3.76 -7.31
N TYR A 28 17.88 -3.06 -7.55
CA TYR A 28 17.92 -1.59 -7.50
C TYR A 28 17.02 -0.94 -8.55
N LEU A 29 16.96 -1.49 -9.76
CA LEU A 29 16.11 -0.96 -10.83
C LEU A 29 14.63 -1.29 -10.60
N THR A 30 14.33 -2.46 -10.04
CA THR A 30 12.94 -2.89 -9.75
C THR A 30 12.48 -2.52 -8.34
N GLN A 31 13.32 -1.91 -7.50
CA GLN A 31 12.98 -1.61 -6.10
C GLN A 31 11.68 -0.80 -6.00
N ARG A 32 11.47 0.14 -6.93
CA ARG A 32 10.33 1.06 -6.89
C ARG A 32 9.00 0.35 -7.13
N SER A 33 8.97 -0.73 -7.92
CA SER A 33 7.76 -1.54 -8.08
C SER A 33 7.55 -2.54 -6.95
N MET A 34 8.59 -2.79 -6.15
CA MET A 34 8.53 -3.65 -4.95
C MET A 34 8.20 -2.88 -3.66
N ILE A 35 8.38 -1.55 -3.66
CA ILE A 35 7.99 -0.68 -2.55
C ILE A 35 6.47 -0.45 -2.61
N TYR A 36 5.80 -0.60 -1.47
CA TYR A 36 4.37 -0.35 -1.33
C TYR A 36 4.01 1.04 -1.89
N PHE A 37 3.20 1.08 -2.95
CA PHE A 37 2.67 2.34 -3.46
C PHE A 37 1.67 2.90 -2.45
N ARG A 38 1.77 4.20 -2.16
CA ARG A 38 0.73 4.89 -1.39
C ARG A 38 -0.59 4.70 -2.15
N THR A 39 -1.57 4.06 -1.51
CA THR A 39 -2.91 3.91 -2.08
C THR A 39 -3.43 5.29 -2.47
N PRO A 40 -3.81 5.53 -3.74
CA PRO A 40 -4.37 6.81 -4.14
C PRO A 40 -5.61 7.11 -3.29
N GLU A 41 -5.79 8.38 -2.91
CA GLU A 41 -7.01 8.79 -2.21
C GLU A 41 -8.22 8.50 -3.09
N THR A 42 -9.02 7.53 -2.69
CA THR A 42 -10.33 7.24 -3.30
C THR A 42 -11.28 8.34 -2.90
N ARG A 43 -11.76 9.14 -3.87
CA ARG A 43 -12.85 10.09 -3.64
C ARG A 43 -14.17 9.44 -4.03
N HIS A 44 -15.12 9.36 -3.11
CA HIS A 44 -16.49 8.97 -3.43
C HIS A 44 -17.39 10.20 -3.50
N VAL A 45 -18.14 10.35 -4.60
CA VAL A 45 -19.03 11.50 -4.85
C VAL A 45 -20.19 11.55 -3.85
N ALA A 46 -20.57 10.40 -3.29
CA ALA A 46 -21.70 10.24 -2.38
C ALA A 46 -21.34 10.44 -0.88
N ALA A 47 -20.06 10.65 -0.56
CA ALA A 47 -19.61 10.78 0.83
C ALA A 47 -18.85 12.10 1.03
N GLU A 48 -19.09 12.74 2.17
CA GLU A 48 -18.36 13.94 2.60
C GLU A 48 -16.99 13.51 3.13
N ASP A 49 -15.92 14.11 2.60
CA ASP A 49 -14.54 13.89 3.03
C ASP A 49 -14.20 14.84 4.19
N LEU A 50 -14.10 14.28 5.40
CA LEU A 50 -13.74 15.00 6.62
C LEU A 50 -12.33 14.62 7.04
N ARG A 51 -11.52 15.62 7.41
CA ARG A 51 -10.18 15.41 7.96
C ARG A 51 -10.17 15.85 9.41
N LEU A 52 -9.83 14.92 10.30
CA LEU A 52 -9.59 15.20 11.71
C LEU A 52 -8.09 15.31 11.93
N GLU A 53 -7.66 16.44 12.49
CA GLU A 53 -6.28 16.63 12.94
C GLU A 53 -6.16 16.08 14.37
N LEU A 54 -5.26 15.13 14.57
CA LEU A 54 -4.82 14.62 15.86
C LEU A 54 -3.34 14.94 16.04
N ASP A 55 -2.84 14.86 17.27
CA ASP A 55 -1.44 15.12 17.58
C ASP A 55 -0.53 14.15 16.79
N GLY A 56 0.07 14.67 15.72
CA GLY A 56 1.00 13.95 14.85
C GLY A 56 0.38 13.16 13.69
N ALA A 57 -0.95 13.21 13.49
CA ALA A 57 -1.60 12.51 12.38
C ALA A 57 -2.90 13.19 11.92
N THR A 58 -3.15 13.17 10.62
CA THR A 58 -4.43 13.56 10.03
C THR A 58 -5.20 12.29 9.66
N VAL A 59 -6.41 12.13 10.21
CA VAL A 59 -7.29 10.99 9.92
C VAL A 59 -8.36 11.43 8.93
N GLN A 60 -8.48 10.68 7.83
CA GLN A 60 -9.53 10.86 6.83
C GLN A 60 -10.76 10.05 7.20
N ILE A 61 -11.94 10.68 7.13
CA ILE A 61 -13.23 10.11 7.47
C ILE A 61 -14.19 10.33 6.32
N TRP A 62 -14.94 9.29 5.99
CA TRP A 62 -16.06 9.36 5.06
C TRP A 62 -17.35 9.44 5.85
N ARG A 63 -18.11 10.52 5.64
CA ARG A 63 -19.43 10.70 6.26
C ARG A 63 -20.54 10.54 5.23
N LEU A 64 -21.53 9.72 5.57
CA LEU A 64 -22.73 9.50 4.79
C LEU A 64 -23.97 9.93 5.59
N ASN A 65 -25.00 10.40 4.88
CA ASN A 65 -26.32 10.68 5.46
C ASN A 65 -26.27 11.52 6.75
N ALA A 66 -25.57 12.67 6.68
CA ALA A 66 -25.27 13.58 7.78
C ALA A 66 -26.44 14.00 8.69
N ASN A 67 -27.69 13.82 8.23
CA ASN A 67 -28.92 14.22 8.91
C ASN A 67 -29.59 13.10 9.73
N GLY A 68 -29.03 11.88 9.72
CA GLY A 68 -29.54 10.76 10.51
C GLY A 68 -29.44 11.04 12.02
N ARG A 69 -30.48 10.66 12.78
CA ARG A 69 -30.53 10.87 14.24
C ARG A 69 -29.66 9.90 15.03
N ASP A 70 -29.37 8.74 14.45
CA ASP A 70 -28.49 7.70 15.00
C ASP A 70 -27.31 7.49 14.05
N ALA A 71 -26.10 7.40 14.60
CA ALA A 71 -24.86 7.26 13.84
C ALA A 71 -24.19 5.88 14.03
N ILE A 72 -23.61 5.35 12.95
CA ILE A 72 -22.76 4.15 12.95
C ILE A 72 -21.33 4.59 12.68
N ILE A 73 -20.41 4.30 13.59
CA ILE A 73 -18.98 4.56 13.38
C ILE A 73 -18.32 3.26 12.97
N TYR A 74 -17.86 3.19 11.72
CA TYR A 74 -17.17 2.01 11.19
C TYR A 74 -15.66 2.22 11.14
N PHE A 75 -14.92 1.25 11.66
CA PHE A 75 -13.47 1.18 11.56
C PHE A 75 -13.12 0.03 10.61
N GLY A 76 -12.46 0.35 9.50
CA GLY A 76 -11.98 -0.65 8.56
C GLY A 76 -10.96 -1.59 9.19
N GLY A 77 -10.89 -2.81 8.66
CA GLY A 77 -9.86 -3.78 8.98
C GLY A 77 -8.47 -3.38 8.46
N ASN A 78 -7.50 -4.26 8.72
CA ASN A 78 -6.12 -4.02 8.29
C ASN A 78 -6.03 -3.87 6.76
N ALA A 79 -5.42 -2.78 6.31
CA ALA A 79 -5.25 -2.41 4.90
C ALA A 79 -6.57 -2.24 4.11
N GLU A 80 -7.70 -2.14 4.80
CA GLU A 80 -8.99 -1.90 4.16
C GLU A 80 -9.11 -0.44 3.72
N ASN A 81 -9.59 -0.23 2.50
CA ASN A 81 -10.04 1.08 2.06
C ASN A 81 -11.56 1.18 2.26
N VAL A 82 -11.95 1.84 3.35
CA VAL A 82 -13.35 1.99 3.77
C VAL A 82 -14.23 2.71 2.74
N ALA A 83 -13.63 3.47 1.81
CA ALA A 83 -14.36 4.19 0.78
C ALA A 83 -15.10 3.22 -0.17
N TYR A 84 -14.59 2.00 -0.37
CA TYR A 84 -15.27 1.00 -1.21
C TYR A 84 -16.57 0.48 -0.62
N ASN A 85 -16.78 0.62 0.69
CA ASN A 85 -18.01 0.16 1.35
C ASN A 85 -19.11 1.23 1.38
N VAL A 86 -18.85 2.45 0.88
CA VAL A 86 -19.78 3.59 0.91
C VAL A 86 -21.14 3.24 0.31
N GLU A 87 -21.15 2.53 -0.82
CA GLU A 87 -22.38 2.12 -1.50
C GLU A 87 -23.16 1.06 -0.71
N ASP A 88 -22.45 0.04 -0.22
CA ASP A 88 -23.02 -1.03 0.61
C ASP A 88 -23.61 -0.48 1.91
N PHE A 89 -22.91 0.44 2.58
CA PHE A 89 -23.38 1.08 3.80
C PHE A 89 -24.62 1.94 3.57
N SER A 90 -24.67 2.70 2.46
CA SER A 90 -25.86 3.46 2.07
C SER A 90 -27.05 2.54 1.81
N SER A 91 -26.82 1.34 1.25
CA SER A 91 -27.87 0.36 0.99
C SER A 91 -28.35 -0.36 2.25
N PHE A 92 -27.44 -0.76 3.15
CA PHE A 92 -27.79 -1.51 4.36
C PHE A 92 -28.36 -0.63 5.47
N PHE A 93 -27.96 0.64 5.54
CA PHE A 93 -28.36 1.56 6.59
C PHE A 93 -28.90 2.88 6.03
N PRO A 94 -29.98 2.85 5.22
CA PRO A 94 -30.48 4.03 4.52
C PRO A 94 -30.92 5.17 5.47
N ASP A 95 -31.35 4.83 6.69
CA ASP A 95 -31.86 5.78 7.67
C ASP A 95 -30.84 6.15 8.78
N LYS A 96 -29.58 5.73 8.64
CA LYS A 96 -28.53 6.00 9.63
C LYS A 96 -27.52 6.99 9.08
N ALA A 97 -27.02 7.86 9.96
CA ALA A 97 -25.78 8.57 9.70
C ALA A 97 -24.64 7.57 9.85
N ILE A 98 -23.61 7.69 9.01
CA ILE A 98 -22.44 6.79 9.02
C ILE A 98 -21.20 7.66 8.94
#